data_AF-A0A9E5CJW6-F1
#
_entry.id   AF-A0A9E5CJW6-F1
#
_cell.length_a   1.000
_cell.length_b   1.000
_cell.length_c   1.000
_cell.angle_alpha   90.00
_cell.angle_beta   90.00
_cell.angle_gamma   90.00
#
_symmetry.space_group_name_H-M   'P 1'
#
loop_
_entity.id
_entity.type
_entity.pdbx_description
1 polymer ?
#
loop_
_entity_poly.entity_id
_entity_poly.type
_entity_poly.pdbx_seq_one_letter_code
_entity_poly.pdbx_strand_id
1 'polypeptide(L)'
;MAAVPSPTVHTASFYTPEHWQGTRYRVSRSHPRGRSSQWETLPFVYPPRDLLVAYRGGEMGFDALAAEYLGGLDTGYAEGGPLREWVEGIPALEDFTLLCFEREGQPCHRRALAGWLLGLAPSLVRGNLR
;
A
#
# COMPACT_ATOMS: atom_id res chain seq x y z
N MET A 1 29.82 7.17 12.04
CA MET A 1 28.54 7.39 11.34
C MET A 1 27.56 6.35 11.86
N ALA A 2 26.47 6.76 12.52
CA ALA A 2 25.41 5.82 12.87
C ALA A 2 24.75 5.33 11.58
N ALA A 3 24.45 4.04 11.48
CA ALA A 3 23.65 3.53 10.38
C ALA A 3 22.30 4.24 10.42
N VAL A 4 21.89 4.85 9.31
CA VAL A 4 20.51 5.34 9.17
C VAL A 4 19.62 4.10 9.21
N PRO A 5 18.69 3.98 10.17
CA PRO A 5 17.83 2.82 10.23
C PRO A 5 17.00 2.74 8.94
N SER A 6 17.00 1.55 8.33
CA SER A 6 16.13 1.25 7.20
C SER A 6 14.67 1.17 7.67
N PRO A 7 13.72 1.86 7.01
CA PRO A 7 12.31 1.74 7.36
C PRO A 7 11.79 0.34 7.09
N THR A 8 10.81 -0.08 7.88
CA THR A 8 10.10 -1.34 7.70
C THR A 8 8.67 -1.10 7.20
N VAL A 9 8.26 -1.80 6.15
CA VAL A 9 6.87 -1.80 5.66
C VAL A 9 6.06 -2.94 6.27
N HIS A 10 4.89 -2.58 6.80
CA HIS A 10 3.88 -3.49 7.34
C HIS A 10 2.58 -3.36 6.55
N THR A 11 1.72 -4.37 6.61
CA THR A 11 0.35 -4.28 6.11
C THR A 11 -0.63 -4.73 7.19
N ALA A 12 -1.76 -4.03 7.28
CA ALA A 12 -2.82 -4.40 8.21
C ALA A 12 -4.20 -3.98 7.70
N SER A 13 -5.24 -4.57 8.29
CA SER A 13 -6.58 -4.01 8.18
C SER A 13 -6.68 -2.75 9.02
N PHE A 14 -7.43 -1.75 8.58
CA PHE A 14 -7.76 -0.63 9.46
C PHE A 14 -8.68 -1.02 10.63
N TYR A 15 -9.26 -2.23 10.61
CA TYR A 15 -10.05 -2.76 11.73
C TYR A 15 -9.20 -3.44 12.82
N THR A 16 -7.87 -3.50 12.66
CA THR A 16 -6.95 -4.23 13.55
C THR A 16 -5.81 -3.32 14.01
N PRO A 17 -6.09 -2.30 14.83
CA PRO A 17 -5.11 -1.29 15.26
C PRO A 17 -3.91 -1.85 16.03
N GLU A 18 -4.06 -3.00 16.69
CA GLU A 18 -2.98 -3.72 17.36
C GLU A 18 -1.87 -4.19 16.42
N HIS A 19 -2.12 -4.21 15.11
CA HIS A 19 -1.13 -4.56 14.09
C HIS A 19 -0.46 -3.35 13.43
N TRP A 20 -0.87 -2.12 13.79
CA TRP A 20 -0.32 -0.92 13.19
C TRP A 20 1.04 -0.57 13.80
N GLN A 21 2.02 -0.31 12.93
CA GLN A 21 3.39 0.06 13.28
C GLN A 21 3.79 1.33 12.53
N GLY A 22 4.36 2.28 13.27
CA GLY A 22 4.78 3.60 12.77
C GLY A 22 3.67 4.38 12.06
N THR A 23 4.03 5.06 10.97
CA THR A 23 3.13 5.92 10.19
C THR A 23 2.08 5.08 9.46
N ARG A 24 0.83 5.55 9.45
CA ARG A 24 -0.29 4.79 8.89
C ARG A 24 -0.74 5.41 7.58
N TYR A 25 -0.65 4.65 6.50
CA TYR A 25 -1.10 5.08 5.18
C TYR A 25 -2.31 4.28 4.74
N ARG A 26 -3.47 4.94 4.59
CA ARG A 26 -4.61 4.33 3.91
C ARG A 26 -4.33 4.30 2.43
N VAL A 27 -4.35 3.10 1.86
CA VAL A 27 -4.11 2.83 0.42
C VAL A 27 -5.37 2.33 -0.29
N SER A 28 -6.53 2.43 0.36
CA SER A 28 -7.83 2.12 -0.22
C SER A 28 -8.63 3.39 -0.56
N ARG A 29 -9.43 3.33 -1.63
CA ARG A 29 -10.37 4.42 -2.00
C ARG A 29 -11.45 4.64 -0.95
N SER A 30 -11.96 3.58 -0.35
CA SER A 30 -13.08 3.64 0.59
C SER A 30 -12.61 4.11 1.96
N HIS A 31 -13.32 5.09 2.52
CA HIS A 31 -13.18 5.51 3.91
C HIS A 31 -14.05 4.62 4.82
N PRO A 32 -13.55 4.09 5.94
CA PRO A 32 -14.39 3.43 6.93
C PRO A 32 -15.45 4.38 7.50
N ARG A 33 -16.72 3.99 7.52
CA ARG A 33 -17.78 4.79 8.12
C ARG A 33 -17.55 4.93 9.64
N GLY A 34 -17.79 6.13 10.17
CA GLY A 34 -17.81 6.38 11.62
C GLY A 34 -16.45 6.41 12.34
N ARG A 35 -15.33 6.51 11.61
CA ARG A 35 -14.01 6.74 12.22
C ARG A 35 -13.45 8.11 11.84
N SER A 36 -12.81 8.79 12.79
CA SER A 36 -11.93 9.92 12.50
C SER A 36 -10.64 9.43 11.83
N SER A 37 -10.07 10.23 10.93
CA SER A 37 -8.84 9.88 10.22
C SER A 37 -7.67 9.77 11.21
N GLN A 38 -7.14 8.55 11.37
CA GLN A 38 -5.92 8.26 12.16
C GLN A 38 -4.76 7.82 11.24
N TRP A 39 -4.85 8.17 9.96
CA TRP A 39 -3.95 7.76 8.89
C TRP A 39 -3.79 8.89 7.87
N GLU A 40 -2.65 8.91 7.23
CA GLU A 40 -2.41 9.65 6.01
C GLU A 40 -3.02 8.92 4.82
N THR A 41 -3.22 9.64 3.72
CA THR A 41 -3.77 9.08 2.48
C THR A 41 -2.79 9.22 1.35
N LEU A 42 -2.66 8.16 0.55
CA LEU A 42 -1.83 8.16 -0.67
C LEU A 42 -2.74 7.88 -1.88
N PRO A 43 -3.47 8.88 -2.41
CA PRO A 43 -4.43 8.65 -3.48
C PRO A 43 -3.83 8.08 -4.76
N PHE A 44 -2.56 8.40 -5.04
CA PHE A 44 -1.82 7.95 -6.20
C PHE A 44 -1.46 6.46 -6.18
N VAL A 45 -1.57 5.77 -5.02
CA VAL A 45 -1.43 4.30 -4.95
C VAL A 45 -2.79 3.58 -4.91
N TYR A 46 -3.92 4.28 -5.00
CA TYR A 46 -5.21 3.61 -4.95
C TYR A 46 -5.44 2.77 -6.21
N PRO A 47 -5.89 1.50 -6.07
CA PRO A 47 -6.33 0.74 -7.24
C PRO A 47 -7.38 1.52 -8.05
N PRO A 48 -7.27 1.56 -9.39
CA PRO A 48 -8.28 2.14 -10.28
C PRO A 48 -9.69 1.64 -9.96
N ARG A 49 -10.70 2.52 -10.09
CA ARG A 49 -12.07 2.23 -9.65
C ARG A 49 -12.72 1.14 -10.50
N ASP A 50 -12.53 1.23 -11.80
CA ASP A 50 -12.94 0.24 -12.80
C ASP A 50 -12.37 -1.15 -12.50
N LEU A 51 -11.07 -1.27 -12.19
CA LEU A 51 -10.47 -2.54 -11.78
C LEU A 51 -11.15 -3.11 -10.53
N LEU A 52 -11.42 -2.26 -9.52
CA LEU A 52 -12.14 -2.69 -8.32
C LEU A 52 -13.58 -3.13 -8.61
N VAL A 53 -14.25 -2.51 -9.58
CA VAL A 53 -15.62 -2.89 -10.00
C VAL A 53 -15.59 -4.25 -10.69
N ALA A 54 -14.71 -4.46 -11.65
CA ALA A 54 -14.57 -5.73 -12.38
C ALA A 54 -14.27 -6.90 -11.44
N TYR A 55 -13.32 -6.73 -10.51
CA TYR A 55 -13.00 -7.75 -9.51
C TYR A 55 -14.19 -8.07 -8.58
N ARG A 56 -14.89 -7.05 -8.09
CA ARG A 56 -16.08 -7.26 -7.24
C ARG A 56 -17.26 -7.87 -8.00
N GLY A 57 -17.35 -7.61 -9.30
CA GLY A 57 -18.34 -8.20 -10.21
C GLY A 57 -18.01 -9.65 -10.58
N GLY A 58 -16.82 -10.16 -10.24
CA GLY A 58 -16.36 -11.49 -10.62
C GLY A 58 -15.89 -11.61 -12.07
N GLU A 59 -15.74 -10.49 -12.77
CA GLU A 59 -15.27 -10.43 -14.16
C GLU A 59 -13.77 -10.76 -14.28
N MET A 60 -13.02 -10.56 -13.18
CA MET A 60 -11.61 -10.91 -13.09
C MET A 60 -11.26 -11.48 -11.72
N GLY A 61 -10.26 -12.36 -11.67
CA GLY A 61 -9.68 -12.85 -10.42
C GLY A 61 -8.70 -11.86 -9.78
N PHE A 62 -8.29 -12.13 -8.53
CA PHE A 62 -7.36 -11.26 -7.82
C PHE A 62 -6.00 -11.13 -8.51
N ASP A 63 -5.47 -12.22 -9.08
CA ASP A 63 -4.16 -12.19 -9.74
C ASP A 63 -4.15 -11.24 -10.95
N ALA A 64 -5.24 -11.26 -11.73
CA ALA A 64 -5.42 -10.33 -12.85
C ALA A 64 -5.56 -8.88 -12.34
N LEU A 65 -6.32 -8.65 -11.27
CA LEU A 65 -6.42 -7.31 -10.66
C LEU A 65 -5.06 -6.82 -10.17
N ALA A 66 -4.28 -7.68 -9.53
CA ALA A 66 -2.98 -7.34 -9.00
C ALA A 66 -2.00 -6.98 -10.13
N ALA A 67 -1.98 -7.76 -11.21
CA ALA A 67 -1.15 -7.47 -12.38
C ALA A 67 -1.48 -6.09 -13.00
N GLU A 68 -2.75 -5.82 -13.28
CA GLU A 68 -3.21 -4.54 -13.85
C GLU A 68 -2.92 -3.36 -12.92
N TYR A 69 -3.17 -3.54 -11.61
CA TYR A 69 -2.90 -2.53 -10.60
C TYR A 69 -1.40 -2.19 -10.54
N LEU A 70 -0.52 -3.20 -10.47
CA LEU A 70 0.92 -3.00 -10.41
C LEU A 70 1.47 -2.40 -11.71
N GLY A 71 0.96 -2.81 -12.88
CA GLY A 71 1.32 -2.18 -14.16
C GLY A 71 0.96 -0.69 -14.22
N GLY A 72 -0.17 -0.31 -13.61
CA GLY A 72 -0.53 1.10 -13.42
C GLY A 72 0.43 1.85 -12.50
N LEU A 73 0.90 1.23 -11.42
CA LEU A 73 1.91 1.82 -10.54
C LEU A 73 3.26 1.96 -11.22
N ASP A 74 3.69 0.95 -11.98
CA ASP A 74 4.94 0.99 -12.76
C ASP A 74 4.92 2.14 -13.77
N THR A 75 3.82 2.28 -14.51
CA THR A 75 3.62 3.38 -15.46
C THR A 75 3.68 4.72 -14.74
N GLY A 76 2.91 4.89 -13.66
CA GLY A 76 2.90 6.14 -12.90
C GLY A 76 4.25 6.48 -12.26
N TYR A 77 5.00 5.46 -11.81
CA TYR A 77 6.34 5.67 -11.26
C TYR A 77 7.33 6.11 -12.35
N ALA A 78 7.26 5.50 -13.54
CA ALA A 78 8.09 5.88 -14.68
C ALA A 78 7.79 7.30 -15.19
N GLU A 79 6.52 7.71 -15.19
CA GLU A 79 6.07 9.06 -15.57
C GLU A 79 6.45 10.12 -14.53
N GLY A 80 6.61 9.73 -13.26
CA GLY A 80 7.09 10.60 -12.19
C GLY A 80 5.98 11.22 -11.33
N GLY A 81 6.23 12.43 -10.82
CA GLY A 81 5.28 13.17 -9.98
C GLY A 81 5.11 12.59 -8.56
N PRO A 82 3.94 12.77 -7.92
CA PRO A 82 3.76 12.47 -6.51
C PRO A 82 4.02 11.01 -6.10
N LEU A 83 3.74 10.06 -6.99
CA LEU A 83 4.02 8.64 -6.72
C LEU A 83 5.53 8.41 -6.63
N ARG A 84 6.29 8.89 -7.61
CA ARG A 84 7.74 8.75 -7.65
C ARG A 84 8.42 9.51 -6.51
N GLU A 85 8.02 10.76 -6.28
CA GLU A 85 8.54 11.57 -5.17
C GLU A 85 8.34 10.88 -3.82
N TRP A 86 7.16 10.30 -3.59
CA TRP A 86 6.89 9.57 -2.36
C TRP A 86 7.72 8.29 -2.24
N VAL A 87 7.84 7.50 -3.31
CA VAL A 87 8.64 6.26 -3.33
C VAL A 87 10.13 6.55 -3.11
N GLU A 88 10.68 7.56 -3.78
CA GLU A 88 12.08 7.98 -3.61
C GLU A 88 12.35 8.57 -2.22
N GLY A 89 11.32 9.08 -1.55
CA GLY A 89 11.36 9.56 -0.16
C GLY A 89 11.32 8.46 0.90
N ILE A 90 10.95 7.22 0.55
CA ILE A 90 10.84 6.09 1.49
C ILE A 90 12.07 5.93 2.39
N PRO A 91 13.33 5.98 1.91
CA PRO A 91 14.50 5.76 2.75
C PRO A 91 14.63 6.70 3.96
N ALA A 92 13.95 7.85 3.93
CA ALA A 92 13.95 8.84 5.02
C ALA A 92 12.74 8.70 5.96
N LEU A 93 11.81 7.78 5.68
CA LEU A 93 10.65 7.53 6.53
C LEU A 93 11.04 6.68 7.75
N GLU A 94 10.22 6.76 8.79
CA GLU A 94 10.17 5.75 9.84
C GLU A 94 9.43 4.49 9.34
N ASP A 95 9.30 3.48 10.19
CA ASP A 95 8.43 2.33 9.92
C ASP A 95 7.02 2.80 9.55
N PHE A 96 6.34 2.06 8.68
CA PHE A 96 4.99 2.42 8.27
C PHE A 96 4.11 1.21 7.96
N THR A 97 2.80 1.41 8.06
CA THR A 97 1.78 0.42 7.79
C THR A 97 0.86 0.86 6.66
N LEU A 98 0.73 0.03 5.63
CA LEU A 98 -0.25 0.20 4.56
C LEU A 98 -1.60 -0.43 4.97
N LEU A 99 -2.66 0.38 4.93
CA LEU A 99 -3.99 0.02 5.40
C LEU A 99 -4.99 -0.14 4.26
N CYS A 100 -5.69 -1.29 4.24
CA CYS A 100 -6.93 -1.53 3.46
C CYS A 100 -8.02 -2.10 4.38
N PHE A 101 -9.25 -2.31 3.88
CA PHE A 101 -10.36 -2.82 4.71
C PHE A 101 -10.37 -4.33 4.86
N GLU A 102 -9.78 -5.03 3.89
CA GLU A 102 -9.76 -6.48 3.81
C GLU A 102 -9.20 -7.09 5.10
N ARG A 103 -9.71 -8.26 5.49
CA ARG A 103 -9.22 -8.97 6.67
C ARG A 103 -7.85 -9.60 6.40
N GLU A 104 -7.14 -9.97 7.46
CA GLU A 104 -5.94 -10.80 7.35
C GLU A 104 -6.27 -12.13 6.65
N GLY A 105 -5.32 -12.63 5.86
CA GLY A 105 -5.47 -13.89 5.11
C GLY A 105 -6.25 -13.78 3.80
N GLN A 106 -6.89 -12.65 3.53
CA GLN A 106 -7.54 -12.40 2.23
C GLN A 106 -6.55 -11.83 1.21
N PRO A 107 -6.75 -12.09 -0.09
CA PRO A 107 -6.07 -11.33 -1.14
C PRO A 107 -6.44 -9.84 -1.01
N CYS A 108 -5.45 -8.96 -0.83
CA CYS A 108 -5.65 -7.50 -0.81
C CYS A 108 -4.53 -6.79 -1.57
N HIS A 109 -4.89 -5.71 -2.26
CA HIS A 109 -3.95 -4.82 -2.95
C HIS A 109 -2.88 -4.23 -2.02
N ARG A 110 -3.12 -4.07 -0.70
CA ARG A 110 -2.10 -3.59 0.26
C ARG A 110 -0.85 -4.48 0.27
N ARG A 111 -1.03 -5.80 0.11
CA ARG A 111 0.07 -6.78 0.09
C ARG A 111 0.79 -6.77 -1.24
N ALA A 112 0.05 -6.61 -2.35
CA ALA A 112 0.63 -6.42 -3.68
C ALA A 112 1.47 -5.13 -3.73
N LEU A 113 0.93 -4.02 -3.23
CA LEU A 113 1.62 -2.74 -3.12
C LEU A 113 2.89 -2.85 -2.25
N ALA A 114 2.81 -3.49 -1.08
CA ALA A 114 4.00 -3.70 -0.24
C ALA A 114 5.09 -4.50 -0.98
N GLY A 115 4.72 -5.54 -1.71
CA GLY A 115 5.65 -6.31 -2.54
C GLY A 115 6.30 -5.48 -3.64
N TRP A 116 5.51 -4.63 -4.30
CA TRP A 116 6.00 -3.70 -5.32
C TRP A 116 6.98 -2.67 -4.74
N LEU A 117 6.67 -2.06 -3.60
CA LEU A 117 7.57 -1.12 -2.92
C LEU A 117 8.89 -1.77 -2.50
N LEU A 118 8.85 -3.00 -1.98
CA LEU A 118 10.04 -3.78 -1.63
C LEU A 118 10.93 -4.08 -2.84
N GLY A 119 10.34 -4.17 -4.03
CA GLY A 119 11.10 -4.32 -5.29
C GLY A 119 11.77 -3.03 -5.76
N LEU A 120 11.19 -1.87 -5.45
CA LEU A 120 11.68 -0.56 -5.91
C LEU A 120 12.62 0.14 -4.95
N ALA A 121 12.45 -0.05 -3.64
CA ALA A 121 13.22 0.63 -2.60
C ALA A 121 14.15 -0.38 -1.88
N PRO A 122 15.44 -0.51 -2.28
CA PRO A 122 16.34 -1.52 -1.72
C PRO A 122 16.60 -1.37 -0.22
N SER A 123 16.43 -0.16 0.32
CA SER A 123 16.58 0.11 1.75
C SER A 123 15.34 -0.22 2.56
N LEU A 124 14.21 -0.55 1.93
CA LEU A 124 12.96 -0.86 2.62
C LEU A 124 12.98 -2.31 3.10
N VAL A 125 12.76 -2.49 4.40
CA VAL A 125 12.74 -3.82 5.03
C VAL A 125 11.33 -4.36 5.06
N ARG A 126 11.20 -5.65 4.79
CA ARG A 126 9.93 -6.36 4.91
C ARG A 126 9.57 -6.59 6.38
N GLY A 127 8.46 -6.01 6.83
CA GLY A 127 7.84 -6.30 8.11
C GLY A 127 6.74 -7.36 8.02
N ASN A 128 5.73 -7.21 8.88
CA ASN A 128 4.57 -8.11 8.90
C ASN A 128 3.60 -7.75 7.76
N LEU A 129 3.51 -8.64 6.75
CA LEU A 129 2.61 -8.47 5.61
C LEU A 129 1.35 -9.33 5.75
N ARG A 130 0.39 -8.83 6.54
CA ARG A 130 -0.91 -9.46 6.87
C ARG A 130 -2.05 -8.97 5.98
#